data_AF-A0A2E6BM50-F1
#
_entry.id   AF-A0A2E6BM50-F1
#
_cell.length_a   1.000
_cell.length_b   1.000
_cell.length_c   1.000
_cell.angle_alpha   90.00
_cell.angle_beta   90.00
_cell.angle_gamma   90.00
#
_symmetry.space_group_name_H-M   'P 1'
#
loop_
_entity.id
_entity.type
_entity.pdbx_description
1 polymer ?
#
loop_
_entity_poly.entity_id
_entity_poly.type
_entity_poly.pdbx_seq_one_letter_code
_entity_poly.pdbx_strand_id
1 'polypeptide(L)'
;MKKVIAIIIVFFSCSQQNQAKEYIFEVYGESKLDTIKISKNYKFSTYTSKGMWDDSEGDYGNEICVGYVKQLDDNVELEIYCETSNQHDETFWNSRIRKSNKGAGVGQMNILNATGKYKDFIGLVCPYGVNYKKQYAWLRAECKVE
;
A
#
# COMPACT_ATOMS: atom_id res chain seq x y z
N MET A 1 -46.26 -22.50 -16.84
CA MET A 1 -46.04 -21.68 -15.63
C MET A 1 -44.90 -22.20 -14.76
N LYS A 2 -44.96 -23.43 -14.20
CA LYS A 2 -43.87 -23.99 -13.35
C LYS A 2 -42.48 -24.00 -14.02
N LYS A 3 -42.39 -24.35 -15.31
CA LYS A 3 -41.13 -24.33 -16.09
C LYS A 3 -40.55 -22.93 -16.31
N VAL A 4 -41.41 -21.90 -16.40
CA VAL A 4 -40.98 -20.50 -16.59
C VAL A 4 -40.46 -19.92 -15.27
N ILE A 5 -41.12 -20.25 -14.15
CA ILE A 5 -40.66 -19.87 -12.80
C ILE A 5 -39.30 -20.49 -12.49
N ALA A 6 -39.07 -21.76 -12.86
CA ALA A 6 -37.78 -22.42 -12.68
C ALA A 6 -36.63 -21.74 -13.46
N ILE A 7 -36.90 -21.24 -14.67
CA ILE A 7 -35.88 -20.54 -15.49
C ILE A 7 -35.51 -19.18 -14.88
N ILE A 8 -36.48 -18.46 -14.29
CA ILE A 8 -36.24 -17.16 -13.63
C ILE A 8 -35.40 -17.33 -12.36
N ILE A 9 -35.62 -18.40 -11.59
CA ILE A 9 -34.83 -18.70 -10.38
C ILE A 9 -33.38 -19.06 -10.75
N VAL A 10 -33.16 -19.80 -11.83
CA VAL A 10 -31.82 -20.14 -12.33
C VAL A 10 -31.07 -18.90 -12.84
N PHE A 11 -31.76 -17.95 -13.48
CA PHE A 11 -31.15 -16.68 -13.92
C PHE A 11 -30.73 -15.78 -12.75
N PHE A 12 -31.54 -15.71 -11.68
CA PHE A 12 -31.22 -14.91 -10.48
C PHE A 12 -30.06 -15.50 -9.67
N SER A 13 -29.81 -16.81 -9.78
CA SER A 13 -28.70 -17.50 -9.12
C SER A 13 -27.35 -17.25 -9.80
N CYS A 14 -27.35 -16.81 -11.07
CA CYS A 14 -26.13 -16.65 -11.88
C CYS A 14 -25.58 -15.21 -11.89
N SER A 15 -26.28 -14.26 -11.26
CA SER A 15 -25.90 -12.84 -11.24
C SER A 15 -25.14 -12.40 -9.99
N GLN A 16 -24.73 -13.31 -9.10
CA GLN A 16 -23.75 -12.96 -8.05
C GLN A 16 -22.36 -12.91 -8.68
N GLN A 17 -22.11 -11.87 -9.48
CA GLN A 17 -20.75 -11.48 -9.81
C GLN A 17 -20.13 -10.97 -8.51
N ASN A 18 -19.20 -11.74 -7.95
CA ASN A 18 -18.32 -11.29 -6.87
C ASN A 18 -17.51 -10.11 -7.41
N GLN A 19 -18.02 -8.89 -7.23
CA GLN A 19 -17.21 -7.70 -7.44
C GLN A 19 -16.26 -7.62 -6.25
N ALA A 20 -14.98 -7.87 -6.51
CA ALA A 20 -13.93 -7.60 -5.53
C ALA A 20 -14.11 -6.16 -5.04
N LYS A 21 -14.28 -6.00 -3.74
CA LYS A 21 -14.48 -4.70 -3.12
C LYS A 21 -13.14 -3.95 -3.19
N GLU A 22 -13.23 -2.67 -3.52
CA GLU A 22 -12.04 -1.82 -3.61
C GLU A 22 -11.79 -1.19 -2.24
N TYR A 23 -10.60 -1.42 -1.69
CA TYR A 23 -10.13 -0.85 -0.44
C TYR A 23 -9.10 0.23 -0.75
N ILE A 24 -9.37 1.46 -0.35
CA ILE A 24 -8.49 2.62 -0.56
C ILE A 24 -7.79 2.93 0.75
N PHE A 25 -6.46 3.04 0.70
CA PHE A 25 -5.61 3.33 1.85
C PHE A 25 -4.77 4.57 1.57
N GLU A 26 -4.93 5.62 2.36
CA GLU A 26 -4.26 6.91 2.17
C GLU A 26 -3.33 7.21 3.36
N VAL A 27 -2.09 7.59 3.08
CA VAL A 27 -1.06 7.89 4.08
C VAL A 27 -0.53 9.30 3.88
N TYR A 28 -0.40 10.00 5.00
CA TYR A 28 0.14 11.35 5.09
C TYR A 28 1.33 11.31 6.05
N GLY A 29 2.54 11.40 5.49
CA GLY A 29 3.74 11.13 6.24
C GLY A 29 4.82 12.18 6.11
N GLU A 30 5.77 12.14 7.04
CA GLU A 30 7.06 12.79 6.94
C GLU A 30 8.14 11.72 6.79
N SER A 31 9.06 11.93 5.86
CA SER A 31 10.17 11.03 5.58
C SER A 31 11.51 11.71 5.83
N LYS A 32 12.49 10.92 6.31
CA LYS A 32 13.86 11.35 6.53
C LYS A 32 14.81 10.39 5.81
N LEU A 33 15.84 10.97 5.20
CA LEU A 33 16.93 10.25 4.55
C LEU A 33 18.27 10.65 5.17
N ASP A 34 19.00 9.70 5.75
CA ASP A 34 20.39 9.91 6.13
C ASP A 34 21.28 9.32 5.02
N THR A 35 21.99 10.19 4.29
CA THR A 35 22.59 9.86 2.97
C THR A 35 24.11 9.87 2.99
N ILE A 36 24.71 8.79 2.48
CA ILE A 36 26.14 8.67 2.16
C ILE A 36 26.30 8.82 0.64
N LYS A 37 27.24 9.68 0.23
CA LYS A 37 27.65 9.81 -1.19
C LYS A 37 28.85 8.91 -1.41
N ILE A 38 28.65 7.82 -2.16
CA ILE A 38 29.72 6.86 -2.49
C ILE A 38 30.53 7.39 -3.67
N SER A 39 29.88 8.04 -4.63
CA SER A 39 30.52 8.73 -5.76
C SER A 39 29.67 9.93 -6.21
N LYS A 40 30.06 10.58 -7.32
CA LYS A 40 29.25 11.64 -7.94
C LYS A 40 27.84 11.17 -8.31
N ASN A 41 27.70 9.93 -8.76
CA ASN A 41 26.45 9.37 -9.27
C ASN A 41 25.86 8.23 -8.42
N TYR A 42 26.55 7.79 -7.38
CA TYR A 42 26.08 6.73 -6.49
C TYR A 42 25.85 7.25 -5.06
N LYS A 43 24.62 7.09 -4.58
CA LYS A 43 24.20 7.41 -3.21
C LYS A 43 23.53 6.22 -2.55
N PHE A 44 23.77 6.07 -1.26
CA PHE A 44 23.04 5.17 -0.37
C PHE A 44 22.41 6.00 0.74
N SER A 45 21.14 5.74 1.03
CA SER A 45 20.41 6.44 2.09
C SER A 45 19.68 5.43 2.95
N THR A 46 19.75 5.57 4.28
CA THR A 46 18.75 4.97 5.15
C THR A 46 17.46 5.77 5.04
N TYR A 47 16.33 5.10 5.14
CA TYR A 47 15.01 5.71 5.07
C TYR A 47 14.25 5.44 6.36
N THR A 48 13.67 6.49 6.92
CA THR A 48 12.64 6.39 7.95
C THR A 48 11.47 7.26 7.59
N SER A 49 10.26 6.82 7.92
CA SER A 49 9.07 7.68 7.87
C SER A 49 8.11 7.38 9.00
N LYS A 50 7.35 8.40 9.35
CA LYS A 50 6.19 8.31 10.24
C LYS A 50 5.03 9.02 9.56
N GLY A 51 3.82 8.49 9.71
CA GLY A 51 2.65 9.09 9.10
C GLY A 51 1.37 8.73 9.82
N MET A 52 0.33 9.48 9.46
CA MET A 52 -1.05 9.13 9.77
C MET A 52 -1.68 8.55 8.52
N TRP A 53 -2.70 7.73 8.69
CA TRP A 53 -3.43 7.15 7.58
C TRP A 53 -4.91 7.06 7.89
N ASP A 54 -5.71 7.02 6.83
CA ASP A 54 -7.13 6.69 6.84
C ASP A 54 -7.48 5.77 5.65
N ASP A 55 -8.61 5.09 5.73
CA ASP A 55 -9.05 4.16 4.70
C ASP A 55 -10.53 4.30 4.31
N SER A 56 -10.91 3.61 3.24
CA SER A 56 -12.28 3.60 2.71
C SER A 56 -13.33 2.94 3.62
N GLU A 57 -12.90 2.20 4.65
CA GLU A 57 -13.79 1.58 5.64
C GLU A 57 -13.98 2.47 6.88
N GLY A 58 -13.37 3.65 6.91
CA GLY A 58 -13.47 4.60 8.00
C GLY A 58 -12.50 4.35 9.16
N ASP A 59 -11.51 3.48 8.95
CA ASP A 59 -10.42 3.29 9.90
C ASP A 59 -9.33 4.33 9.71
N TYR A 60 -8.58 4.56 10.79
CA TYR A 60 -7.48 5.52 10.80
C TYR A 60 -6.44 5.12 11.83
N GLY A 61 -5.22 5.63 11.67
CA GLY A 61 -4.17 5.39 12.65
C GLY A 61 -2.82 5.94 12.24
N ASN A 62 -1.77 5.22 12.63
CA ASN A 62 -0.39 5.61 12.36
C ASN A 62 0.40 4.53 11.64
N GLU A 63 1.41 4.98 10.91
CA GLU A 63 2.38 4.14 10.23
C GLU A 63 3.80 4.57 10.60
N ILE A 64 4.67 3.59 10.81
CA ILE A 64 6.12 3.78 10.84
C ILE A 64 6.75 2.91 9.76
N CYS A 65 7.73 3.44 9.04
CA CYS A 65 8.47 2.68 8.05
C CYS A 65 9.98 2.85 8.22
N VAL A 66 10.72 1.79 7.90
CA VAL A 66 12.18 1.76 7.88
C VAL A 66 12.68 1.02 6.66
N GLY A 67 13.85 1.40 6.17
CA GLY A 67 14.49 0.70 5.06
C GLY A 67 15.62 1.51 4.44
N TYR A 68 15.79 1.38 3.12
CA TYR A 68 16.86 2.06 2.41
C TYR A 68 16.45 2.53 1.02
N VAL A 69 17.24 3.46 0.50
CA VAL A 69 17.20 3.93 -0.88
C VAL A 69 18.60 3.89 -1.47
N LYS A 70 18.75 3.23 -2.62
CA LYS A 70 19.96 3.31 -3.45
C LYS A 70 19.63 4.16 -4.66
N GLN A 71 20.52 5.09 -4.99
CA GLN A 71 20.41 5.87 -6.21
C GLN A 71 21.70 5.72 -7.03
N LEU A 72 21.60 5.16 -8.23
CA LEU A 72 22.69 5.08 -9.20
C LEU A 72 22.26 5.80 -10.48
N ASP A 73 22.89 6.94 -10.77
CA ASP A 73 22.45 7.88 -11.80
C ASP A 73 20.98 8.28 -11.56
N ASP A 74 20.09 7.96 -12.50
CA ASP A 74 18.66 8.17 -12.40
C ASP A 74 17.90 6.93 -11.90
N ASN A 75 18.56 5.79 -11.71
CA ASN A 75 17.93 4.60 -11.16
C ASN A 75 17.81 4.71 -9.65
N VAL A 76 16.62 4.47 -9.13
CA VAL A 76 16.30 4.43 -7.70
C VAL A 76 15.81 3.03 -7.35
N GLU A 77 16.48 2.41 -6.39
CA GLU A 77 15.99 1.21 -5.72
C GLU A 77 15.54 1.60 -4.31
N LEU A 78 14.31 1.27 -3.96
CA LEU A 78 13.70 1.51 -2.66
C LEU A 78 13.22 0.17 -2.12
N GLU A 79 13.59 -0.12 -0.88
CA GLU A 79 13.09 -1.27 -0.14
C GLU A 79 12.81 -0.80 1.29
N ILE A 80 11.53 -0.73 1.62
CA ILE A 80 11.05 -0.30 2.94
C ILE A 80 10.01 -1.27 3.45
N TYR A 81 9.97 -1.40 4.77
CA TYR A 81 9.01 -2.17 5.52
C TYR A 81 8.30 -1.24 6.50
N CYS A 82 6.99 -1.40 6.62
CA CYS A 82 6.12 -0.56 7.40
C CYS A 82 5.30 -1.38 8.39
N GLU A 83 5.07 -0.79 9.55
CA GLU A 83 4.12 -1.23 10.55
C GLU A 83 2.99 -0.19 10.61
N THR A 84 1.77 -0.65 10.38
CA THR A 84 0.58 0.19 10.21
C THR A 84 -0.49 -0.27 11.19
N SER A 85 -0.84 0.57 12.16
CA SER A 85 -1.80 0.22 13.23
C SER A 85 -2.99 1.16 13.20
N ASN A 86 -4.19 0.62 13.42
CA ASN A 86 -5.43 1.37 13.47
C ASN A 86 -5.76 1.85 14.91
N GLN A 87 -6.89 2.53 15.06
CA GLN A 87 -7.43 3.04 16.33
C GLN A 87 -7.79 1.96 17.36
N HIS A 88 -7.73 0.67 16.98
CA HIS A 88 -8.01 -0.50 17.82
C HIS A 88 -6.77 -1.39 18.02
N ASP A 89 -5.57 -0.89 17.71
CA ASP A 89 -4.29 -1.63 17.76
C ASP A 89 -4.23 -2.88 16.85
N GLU A 90 -5.16 -3.00 15.90
CA GLU A 90 -5.07 -3.98 14.82
C GLU A 90 -4.05 -3.48 13.81
N THR A 91 -3.09 -4.34 13.49
CA THR A 91 -1.88 -3.96 12.78
C THR A 91 -1.71 -4.81 11.54
N PHE A 92 -1.25 -4.22 10.45
CA PHE A 92 -0.72 -4.94 9.31
C PHE A 92 0.69 -4.45 8.99
N TRP A 93 1.54 -5.38 8.58
CA TRP A 93 2.90 -5.10 8.15
C TRP A 93 2.95 -5.20 6.64
N ASN A 94 3.56 -4.21 6.00
CA ASN A 94 3.66 -4.17 4.55
C ASN A 94 5.08 -3.84 4.08
N SER A 95 5.42 -4.32 2.89
CA SER A 95 6.64 -3.90 2.18
C SER A 95 6.28 -3.01 1.01
N ARG A 96 7.15 -2.05 0.71
CA ARG A 96 7.09 -1.25 -0.52
C ARG A 96 8.45 -1.36 -1.17
N ILE A 97 8.52 -2.17 -2.22
CA ILE A 97 9.77 -2.47 -2.92
C ILE A 97 9.63 -1.98 -4.36
N ARG A 98 10.59 -1.18 -4.81
CA ARG A 98 10.55 -0.60 -6.14
C ARG A 98 11.93 -0.42 -6.73
N LYS A 99 12.03 -0.69 -8.03
CA LYS A 99 13.10 -0.22 -8.90
C LYS A 99 12.51 0.66 -9.99
N SER A 100 12.95 1.91 -10.07
CA SER A 100 12.36 2.87 -11.00
C SER A 100 13.33 4.00 -11.35
N ASN A 101 13.03 4.71 -12.43
CA ASN A 101 13.65 6.02 -12.64
C ASN A 101 13.27 6.99 -11.51
N LYS A 102 14.18 7.91 -11.21
CA LYS A 102 13.98 8.97 -10.23
C LYS A 102 12.74 9.78 -10.61
N GLY A 103 11.85 9.99 -9.63
CA GLY A 103 10.60 10.74 -9.82
C GLY A 103 9.40 9.89 -10.25
N ALA A 104 9.58 8.60 -10.56
CA ALA A 104 8.46 7.68 -10.73
C ALA A 104 7.77 7.50 -9.37
N GLY A 105 6.69 8.23 -9.11
CA GLY A 105 5.92 8.20 -7.86
C GLY A 105 4.96 7.03 -7.74
N VAL A 106 5.24 5.86 -8.34
CA VAL A 106 4.31 4.72 -8.38
C VAL A 106 5.02 3.47 -7.88
N GLY A 107 4.35 2.57 -7.17
CA GLY A 107 4.93 1.31 -6.68
C GLY A 107 3.88 0.28 -6.28
N GLN A 108 4.32 -0.79 -5.60
CA GLN A 108 3.45 -1.83 -5.06
C GLN A 108 3.70 -2.00 -3.57
N MET A 109 2.61 -2.08 -2.81
CA MET A 109 2.58 -2.37 -1.39
C MET A 109 2.13 -3.82 -1.20
N ASN A 110 2.95 -4.67 -0.60
CA ASN A 110 2.62 -6.07 -0.31
C ASN A 110 2.32 -6.23 1.17
N ILE A 111 1.14 -6.72 1.52
CA ILE A 111 0.78 -7.02 2.91
C ILE A 111 1.40 -8.35 3.32
N LEU A 112 2.32 -8.30 4.28
CA LEU A 112 3.15 -9.44 4.69
C LEU A 112 2.53 -10.23 5.84
N ASN A 113 1.88 -9.53 6.77
CA ASN A 113 1.26 -10.12 7.95
C ASN A 113 0.21 -9.14 8.50
N ALA A 114 -0.73 -9.63 9.31
CA ALA A 114 -1.77 -8.81 9.90
C ALA A 114 -2.41 -9.42 11.15
N THR A 115 -3.04 -8.57 11.95
CA THR A 115 -3.87 -8.93 13.11
C THR A 115 -5.30 -8.43 12.93
N GLY A 116 -6.21 -8.86 13.83
CA GLY A 116 -7.58 -8.36 13.86
C GLY A 116 -8.33 -8.56 12.54
N LYS A 117 -9.08 -7.54 12.13
CA LYS A 117 -9.83 -7.52 10.88
C LYS A 117 -8.98 -7.55 9.61
N TYR A 118 -7.68 -7.23 9.70
CA TYR A 118 -6.77 -7.19 8.55
C TYR A 118 -6.19 -8.55 8.16
N LYS A 119 -6.53 -9.63 8.87
CA LYS A 119 -6.03 -10.99 8.57
C LYS A 119 -6.29 -11.42 7.13
N ASP A 120 -7.43 -11.03 6.59
CA ASP A 120 -7.81 -11.37 5.21
C ASP A 120 -7.04 -10.53 4.17
N PHE A 121 -6.25 -9.54 4.60
CA PHE A 121 -5.42 -8.74 3.71
C PHE A 121 -4.04 -9.37 3.46
N ILE A 122 -3.66 -10.40 4.21
CA ILE A 122 -2.34 -11.05 4.08
C ILE A 122 -2.17 -11.58 2.65
N GLY A 123 -1.07 -11.18 2.00
CA GLY A 123 -0.76 -11.54 0.62
C GLY A 123 -1.34 -10.60 -0.44
N LEU A 124 -2.14 -9.60 -0.07
CA LEU A 124 -2.61 -8.59 -1.02
C LEU A 124 -1.44 -7.74 -1.55
N VAL A 125 -1.52 -7.45 -2.85
CA VAL A 125 -0.60 -6.56 -3.56
C VAL A 125 -1.38 -5.34 -4.03
N CYS A 126 -1.11 -4.20 -3.42
CA CYS A 126 -1.82 -2.96 -3.68
C CYS A 126 -0.93 -1.99 -4.48
N PRO A 127 -1.25 -1.67 -5.73
CA PRO A 127 -0.62 -0.55 -6.41
C PRO A 127 -0.79 0.74 -5.61
N TYR A 128 0.24 1.58 -5.59
CA TYR A 128 0.18 2.89 -4.94
C TYR A 128 0.81 3.98 -5.79
N GLY A 129 0.31 5.20 -5.61
CA GLY A 129 0.94 6.44 -6.03
C GLY A 129 1.44 7.24 -4.81
N VAL A 130 2.54 7.97 -4.96
CA VAL A 130 3.10 8.83 -3.91
C VAL A 130 3.61 10.16 -4.50
N ASN A 131 3.21 11.25 -3.86
CA ASN A 131 3.66 12.60 -4.16
C ASN A 131 4.42 13.18 -2.97
N TYR A 132 5.42 14.01 -3.25
CA TYR A 132 6.25 14.64 -2.22
C TYR A 132 6.19 16.16 -2.31
N LYS A 133 6.13 16.81 -1.14
CA LYS A 133 6.37 18.25 -1.00
C LYS A 133 7.33 18.45 0.17
N LYS A 134 8.58 18.81 -0.15
CA LYS A 134 9.70 18.80 0.81
C LYS A 134 9.83 17.40 1.42
N GLN A 135 9.80 17.28 2.74
CA GLN A 135 9.90 16.01 3.45
C GLN A 135 8.55 15.28 3.62
N TYR A 136 7.44 15.94 3.26
CA TYR A 136 6.09 15.39 3.40
C TYR A 136 5.71 14.54 2.18
N ALA A 137 4.98 13.46 2.42
CA ALA A 137 4.52 12.51 1.44
C ALA A 137 3.01 12.28 1.55
N TRP A 138 2.35 12.18 0.39
CA TRP A 138 0.97 11.77 0.23
C TRP A 138 0.97 10.49 -0.59
N LEU A 139 0.64 9.36 0.04
CA LEU A 139 0.54 8.07 -0.63
C LEU A 139 -0.93 7.66 -0.68
N ARG A 140 -1.34 7.10 -1.81
CA ARG A 140 -2.64 6.47 -2.00
C ARG A 140 -2.41 5.09 -2.60
N ALA A 141 -2.91 4.06 -1.93
CA ALA A 141 -2.89 2.68 -2.39
C ALA A 141 -4.31 2.17 -2.64
N GLU A 142 -4.46 1.33 -3.65
CA GLU A 142 -5.72 0.71 -4.02
C GLU A 142 -5.55 -0.82 -3.93
N CYS A 143 -6.25 -1.45 -3.01
CA CYS A 143 -6.23 -2.89 -2.78
C CYS A 143 -7.55 -3.50 -3.28
N LYS A 144 -7.47 -4.68 -3.89
CA LYS A 144 -8.66 -5.49 -4.19
C LYS A 144 -8.84 -6.51 -3.08
N VAL A 145 -9.92 -6.37 -2.32
CA VAL A 145 -10.29 -7.29 -1.24
C VAL A 145 -11.46 -8.15 -1.70
N GLU A 146 -11.45 -9.44 -1.35
CA GLU A 146 -12.51 -10.40 -1.70
C GLU A 146 -13.70 -10.35 -0.73
#